data_AF-A0A0C9V9G2-F1
#
_entry.id   AF-A0A0C9V9G2-F1
#
_cell.length_a   1.000
_cell.length_b   1.000
_cell.length_c   1.000
_cell.angle_alpha   90.00
_cell.angle_beta   90.00
_cell.angle_gamma   90.00
#
_symmetry.space_group_name_H-M   'P 1'
#
loop_
_entity.id
_entity.type
_entity.pdbx_description
1 polymer ?
#
loop_
_entity_poly.entity_id
_entity_poly.type
_entity_poly.pdbx_seq_one_letter_code
_entity_poly.pdbx_strand_id
1 'polypeptide(L)'
;MSATSAGSKTPPPSSGTRQRKDATQKEVTSSEKVRDKSTAKTYLEALSVLIPGERVDIPALSTALHHMAQSTSTKQTLQLGMRAVAILMAETAREEETQEVARKIAEQLVLPTDQIQSTVMEARALMKEIHKTAQEMKEAQATTLKSIAETLQAIGKTTTYASVTATHWQH
;
A
#
# COMPACT_ATOMS: atom_id res chain seq x y z
N MET A 1 13.69 93.51 28.48
CA MET A 1 15.02 93.12 27.94
C MET A 1 15.40 91.80 28.56
N SER A 2 15.85 90.86 27.72
CA SER A 2 16.12 89.45 28.01
C SER A 2 17.36 89.22 28.89
N ALA A 3 17.38 88.13 29.67
CA ALA A 3 18.39 87.05 29.54
C ALA A 3 18.12 85.86 30.49
N THR A 4 18.31 84.68 29.90
CA THR A 4 18.18 83.26 30.28
C THR A 4 19.18 82.69 31.29
N SER A 5 18.85 81.52 31.87
CA SER A 5 19.66 80.25 31.91
C SER A 5 19.60 79.59 33.31
N ALA A 6 18.83 78.51 33.55
CA ALA A 6 18.95 77.09 33.17
C ALA A 6 19.53 76.20 34.29
N GLY A 7 18.73 75.20 34.70
CA GLY A 7 19.26 73.87 35.06
C GLY A 7 19.09 73.39 36.50
N SER A 8 18.32 72.29 36.65
CA SER A 8 18.79 71.01 37.22
C SER A 8 17.96 70.42 38.37
N LYS A 9 17.17 69.41 37.98
CA LYS A 9 16.98 68.08 38.61
C LYS A 9 16.15 67.99 39.90
N THR A 10 14.87 67.71 39.71
CA THR A 10 14.10 66.78 40.53
C THR A 10 14.45 65.32 40.20
N PRO A 11 14.66 64.45 41.19
CA PRO A 11 14.34 63.03 41.08
C PRO A 11 13.09 62.68 41.91
N PRO A 12 12.12 61.91 41.36
CA PRO A 12 10.97 61.40 42.11
C PRO A 12 11.33 60.13 42.93
N PRO A 13 10.49 59.74 43.91
CA PRO A 13 10.78 58.69 44.87
C PRO A 13 10.74 57.27 44.27
N SER A 14 11.57 56.41 44.85
CA SER A 14 11.71 54.99 44.55
C SER A 14 10.63 54.13 45.23
N SER A 15 10.32 53.02 44.54
CA SER A 15 9.88 51.72 45.05
C SER A 15 8.42 51.54 45.47
N GLY A 16 7.71 50.71 44.69
CA GLY A 16 6.49 50.08 45.19
C GLY A 16 5.61 49.32 44.21
N THR A 17 5.88 49.26 42.90
CA THR A 17 5.02 48.47 41.99
C THR A 17 5.43 47.01 42.00
N ARG A 18 4.62 46.16 42.66
CA ARG A 18 4.60 44.70 42.49
C ARG A 18 4.52 44.38 41.00
N GLN A 19 5.66 44.13 40.37
CA GLN A 19 5.71 43.39 39.11
C GLN A 19 5.16 42.00 39.40
N ARG A 20 3.92 41.75 38.96
CA ARG A 20 3.52 40.40 38.56
C ARG A 20 4.59 39.99 37.55
N LYS A 21 5.33 38.92 37.88
CA LYS A 21 6.18 38.20 36.94
C LYS A 21 5.34 37.93 35.69
N ASP A 22 5.56 38.76 34.68
CA ASP A 22 5.42 38.33 33.31
C ASP A 22 6.20 37.03 33.22
N ALA A 23 5.49 35.94 32.97
CA ALA A 23 6.10 34.73 32.46
C ALA A 23 6.72 35.14 31.14
N THR A 24 7.99 35.55 31.20
CA THR A 24 8.88 35.68 30.06
C THR A 24 8.93 34.30 29.43
N GLN A 25 7.98 34.02 28.54
CA GLN A 25 8.10 32.93 27.58
C GLN A 25 9.41 33.21 26.88
N LYS A 26 10.43 32.42 27.21
CA LYS A 26 11.71 32.41 26.53
C LYS A 26 11.42 32.39 25.04
N GLU A 27 11.62 33.54 24.43
CA GLU A 27 11.68 33.74 23.00
C GLU A 27 12.95 33.01 22.54
N VAL A 28 12.85 31.68 22.45
CA VAL A 28 13.85 30.84 21.82
C VAL A 28 13.68 31.11 20.33
N THR A 29 14.42 32.11 19.87
CA THR A 29 14.78 32.34 18.48
C THR A 29 15.28 31.03 17.88
N SER A 30 14.40 30.26 17.23
CA SER A 30 14.81 29.03 16.57
C SER A 30 14.01 28.86 15.28
N SER A 31 14.46 29.57 14.25
CA SER A 31 14.23 29.18 12.84
C SER A 31 14.65 27.73 12.55
N GLU A 32 15.38 27.11 13.48
CA GLU A 32 15.86 25.74 13.46
C GLU A 32 14.84 24.67 13.89
N LYS A 33 13.72 25.06 14.53
CA LYS A 33 12.77 24.09 15.12
C LYS A 33 11.92 23.32 14.12
N VAL A 34 11.74 23.80 12.89
CA VAL A 34 10.81 23.21 11.92
C VAL A 34 11.61 22.79 10.68
N ARG A 35 12.06 21.54 10.63
CA ARG A 35 12.94 21.00 9.56
C ARG A 35 12.35 19.80 8.85
N ASP A 36 11.61 18.98 9.56
CA ASP A 36 11.10 17.68 9.12
C ASP A 36 9.62 17.53 9.49
N LYS A 37 8.98 16.48 8.96
CA LYS A 37 7.55 16.19 9.20
C LYS A 37 7.21 16.14 10.69
N SER A 38 8.05 15.49 11.50
CA SER A 38 7.79 15.28 12.93
C SER A 38 7.78 16.61 13.70
N THR A 39 8.77 17.47 13.45
CA THR A 39 8.85 18.78 14.11
C THR A 39 7.81 19.74 13.58
N ALA A 40 7.47 19.69 12.29
CA ALA A 40 6.40 20.49 11.70
C ALA A 40 5.03 20.16 12.32
N LYS A 41 4.70 18.86 12.46
CA LYS A 41 3.45 18.42 13.09
C LYS A 41 3.39 18.85 14.55
N THR A 42 4.44 18.55 15.32
CA THR A 42 4.50 18.92 16.75
C THR A 42 4.40 20.43 16.95
N TYR A 43 4.99 21.23 16.06
CA TYR A 43 4.93 22.68 16.12
C TYR A 43 3.50 23.21 15.90
N LEU A 44 2.78 22.68 14.92
CA LEU A 44 1.40 23.10 14.64
C LEU A 44 0.40 22.61 15.70
N GLU A 45 0.62 21.41 16.26
CA GLU A 45 -0.14 20.91 17.42
C GLU A 45 0.10 21.80 18.65
N ALA A 46 1.35 22.22 18.90
CA ALA A 46 1.67 23.13 20.00
C ALA A 46 1.03 24.52 19.83
N LEU A 47 0.83 24.97 18.58
CA LEU A 47 0.07 26.19 18.27
C LEU A 47 -1.44 25.99 18.34
N SER A 48 -1.93 24.77 18.63
CA SER A 48 -3.35 24.41 18.61
C SER A 48 -4.03 24.67 17.26
N VAL A 49 -3.25 24.62 16.18
CA VAL A 49 -3.72 24.83 14.79
C VAL A 49 -4.07 23.48 14.14
N LEU A 50 -3.45 22.40 14.60
CA LEU A 50 -3.80 21.01 14.27
C LEU A 50 -4.24 20.27 15.53
N ILE A 51 -5.20 19.36 15.38
CA ILE A 51 -5.66 18.50 16.47
C ILE A 51 -4.65 17.34 16.64
N PRO A 52 -4.13 17.12 17.86
CA PRO A 52 -3.25 16.00 18.13
C PRO A 52 -3.90 14.66 17.78
N GLY A 53 -3.19 13.84 17.02
CA GLY A 53 -3.67 12.51 16.61
C GLY A 53 -4.61 12.49 15.41
N GLU A 54 -5.03 13.66 14.88
CA GLU A 54 -5.80 13.71 13.65
C GLU A 54 -4.93 13.43 12.41
N ARG A 55 -5.54 12.85 11.38
CA ARG A 55 -4.90 12.67 10.09
C ARG A 55 -4.71 14.03 9.44
N VAL A 56 -3.48 14.33 9.05
CA VAL A 56 -3.15 15.59 8.38
C VAL A 56 -3.39 15.42 6.89
N ASP A 57 -4.42 16.09 6.37
CA ASP A 57 -4.73 16.16 4.94
C ASP A 57 -4.60 17.59 4.40
N ILE A 58 -4.63 17.74 3.07
CA ILE A 58 -4.50 19.04 2.41
C ILE A 58 -5.59 20.05 2.88
N PRO A 59 -6.87 19.66 3.04
CA PRO A 59 -7.91 20.54 3.60
C PRO A 59 -7.62 21.03 5.03
N ALA A 60 -7.18 20.14 5.93
CA ALA A 60 -6.82 20.52 7.30
C ALA A 60 -5.65 21.50 7.32
N LEU A 61 -4.63 21.29 6.46
CA LEU A 61 -3.49 22.18 6.33
C LEU A 61 -3.84 23.55 5.75
N SER A 62 -4.78 23.61 4.81
CA SER A 62 -5.32 24.87 4.29
C SER A 62 -6.07 25.66 5.37
N THR A 63 -6.91 24.97 6.14
CA THR A 63 -7.63 25.53 7.27
C THR A 63 -6.66 26.05 8.34
N ALA A 64 -5.61 25.27 8.64
CA ALA A 64 -4.52 25.66 9.52
C ALA A 64 -3.83 26.96 9.09
N LEU A 65 -3.47 27.10 7.81
CA LEU A 65 -2.91 28.33 7.23
C LEU A 65 -3.85 29.51 7.40
N HIS A 66 -5.13 29.31 7.11
CA HIS A 66 -6.13 30.36 7.23
C HIS A 66 -6.29 30.84 8.67
N HIS A 67 -6.38 29.92 9.63
CA HIS A 67 -6.44 30.26 11.05
C HIS A 67 -5.18 31.00 11.51
N MET A 68 -3.98 30.54 11.13
CA MET A 68 -2.74 31.23 11.50
C MET A 68 -2.66 32.65 10.92
N ALA A 69 -3.12 32.85 9.68
CA ALA A 69 -3.15 34.18 9.07
C ALA A 69 -4.07 35.16 9.83
N GLN A 70 -5.09 34.65 10.53
CA GLN A 70 -6.03 35.46 11.31
C GLN A 70 -5.63 35.64 12.78
N SER A 71 -5.04 34.61 13.40
CA SER A 71 -4.82 34.55 14.84
C SER A 71 -3.41 34.93 15.29
N THR A 72 -2.43 34.93 14.38
CA THR A 72 -1.02 35.09 14.75
C THR A 72 -0.61 36.56 14.72
N SER A 73 -0.24 37.12 15.87
CA SER A 73 0.25 38.51 15.97
C SER A 73 1.75 38.66 15.66
N THR A 74 2.52 37.58 15.81
CA THR A 74 3.99 37.60 15.65
C THR A 74 4.40 37.09 14.27
N LYS A 75 5.11 37.94 13.53
CA LYS A 75 5.63 37.63 12.18
C LYS A 75 6.47 36.34 12.15
N GLN A 76 7.27 36.10 13.19
CA GLN A 76 8.11 34.91 13.30
C GLN A 76 7.28 33.63 13.46
N THR A 77 6.22 33.65 14.28
CA THR A 77 5.34 32.49 14.47
C THR A 77 4.59 32.17 13.18
N LEU A 78 4.15 33.20 12.44
CA LEU A 78 3.51 33.03 11.13
C LEU A 78 4.48 32.41 10.12
N GLN A 79 5.71 32.92 10.02
CA GLN A 79 6.73 32.37 9.11
C GLN A 79 7.06 30.90 9.42
N LEU A 80 7.20 30.56 10.70
CA LEU A 80 7.45 29.19 11.13
C LEU A 80 6.24 28.28 10.91
N GLY A 81 5.03 28.78 11.14
CA GLY A 81 3.78 28.07 10.87
C GLY A 81 3.60 27.78 9.38
N MET A 82 3.81 28.79 8.52
CA MET A 82 3.78 28.61 7.06
C MET A 82 4.82 27.58 6.60
N ARG A 83 6.03 27.61 7.17
CA ARG A 83 7.06 26.60 6.88
C ARG A 83 6.63 25.20 7.32
N ALA A 84 6.04 25.06 8.50
CA ALA A 84 5.54 23.79 9.00
C ALA A 84 4.45 23.22 8.08
N VAL A 85 3.49 24.06 7.68
CA VAL A 85 2.44 23.66 6.76
C VAL A 85 3.01 23.28 5.39
N ALA A 86 3.96 24.04 4.84
CA ALA A 86 4.58 23.71 3.56
C ALA A 86 5.28 22.34 3.57
N ILE A 87 5.98 22.00 4.65
CA ILE A 87 6.61 20.67 4.83
C ILE A 87 5.54 19.58 4.84
N LEU A 88 4.48 19.76 5.61
CA LEU A 88 3.42 18.76 5.71
C LEU A 88 2.66 18.62 4.38
N MET A 89 2.34 19.71 3.69
CA MET A 89 1.67 19.66 2.37
C MET A 89 2.52 18.90 1.34
N ALA A 90 3.84 19.13 1.32
CA ALA A 90 4.74 18.42 0.43
C ALA A 90 4.79 16.91 0.72
N GLU A 91 4.73 16.52 2.00
CA GLU A 91 4.65 15.11 2.39
C GLU A 91 3.30 14.48 2.07
N THR A 92 2.20 15.16 2.37
CA THR A 92 0.85 14.66 2.07
C THR A 92 0.68 14.47 0.56
N ALA A 93 1.15 15.41 -0.26
CA ALA A 93 1.12 15.29 -1.72
C ALA A 93 1.94 14.08 -2.23
N ARG A 94 3.11 13.80 -1.64
CA ARG A 94 3.92 12.62 -1.97
C ARG A 94 3.23 11.32 -1.55
N GLU A 95 2.59 11.30 -0.38
CA GLU A 95 1.81 10.14 0.08
C GLU A 95 0.62 9.87 -0.85
N GLU A 96 -0.11 10.90 -1.28
CA GLU A 96 -1.22 10.78 -2.23
C GLU A 96 -0.75 10.26 -3.60
N GLU A 97 0.37 10.79 -4.12
CA GLU A 97 0.97 10.29 -5.37
C GLU A 97 1.37 8.82 -5.26
N THR A 98 1.98 8.43 -4.14
CA THR A 98 2.40 7.05 -3.89
C THR A 98 1.18 6.12 -3.78
N GLN A 99 0.11 6.57 -3.13
CA GLN A 99 -1.15 5.82 -3.04
C GLN A 99 -1.82 5.66 -4.41
N GLU A 100 -1.79 6.69 -5.25
CA GLU A 100 -2.33 6.62 -6.61
C GLU A 100 -1.53 5.65 -7.50
N VAL A 101 -0.19 5.64 -7.36
CA VAL A 101 0.65 4.65 -8.03
C VAL A 101 0.35 3.24 -7.53
N ALA A 102 0.24 3.04 -6.21
CA ALA A 102 -0.12 1.74 -5.63
C ALA A 102 -1.50 1.26 -6.09
N ARG A 103 -2.49 2.18 -6.20
CA ARG A 103 -3.82 1.89 -6.74
C ARG A 103 -3.75 1.45 -8.20
N LYS A 104 -3.01 2.19 -9.05
CA LYS A 104 -2.81 1.82 -10.46
C LYS A 104 -2.13 0.47 -10.62
N ILE A 105 -1.12 0.17 -9.79
CA ILE A 105 -0.47 -1.14 -9.76
C ILE A 105 -1.48 -2.22 -9.36
N ALA A 106 -2.27 -2.00 -8.31
CA ALA A 106 -3.30 -2.95 -7.89
C ALA A 106 -4.33 -3.21 -9.00
N GLU A 107 -4.84 -2.15 -9.65
CA GLU A 107 -5.77 -2.26 -10.78
C GLU A 107 -5.15 -3.03 -11.96
N GLN A 108 -3.89 -2.75 -12.29
CA GLN A 108 -3.16 -3.46 -13.34
C GLN A 108 -2.82 -4.91 -12.99
N LEU A 109 -2.77 -5.29 -11.71
CA LEU A 109 -2.52 -6.67 -11.27
C LEU A 109 -3.81 -7.49 -11.16
N VAL A 110 -4.96 -6.85 -10.91
CA VAL A 110 -6.27 -7.53 -10.87
C VAL A 110 -6.63 -8.08 -12.26
N LEU A 111 -6.41 -7.30 -13.32
CA LEU A 111 -6.72 -7.69 -14.71
C LEU A 111 -6.02 -8.98 -15.22
N PRO A 112 -4.70 -9.18 -15.06
CA PRO A 112 -4.01 -10.39 -15.53
C PRO A 112 -4.25 -11.61 -14.63
N THR A 113 -4.61 -11.41 -13.36
CA THR A 113 -4.80 -12.54 -12.42
C THR A 113 -6.05 -13.36 -12.78
N ASP A 114 -7.13 -12.69 -13.19
CA ASP A 114 -8.36 -13.36 -13.63
C ASP A 114 -8.15 -14.16 -14.93
N GLN A 115 -7.36 -13.62 -15.87
CA GLN A 115 -7.03 -14.30 -17.13
C GLN A 115 -6.15 -15.53 -16.91
N ILE A 116 -5.16 -15.43 -16.01
CA ILE A 116 -4.32 -16.56 -15.62
C ILE A 116 -5.17 -17.63 -14.93
N GLN A 117 -6.08 -17.24 -14.05
CA GLN A 117 -6.95 -18.18 -13.35
C GLN A 117 -7.89 -18.93 -14.31
N SER A 118 -8.48 -18.25 -15.30
CA SER A 118 -9.27 -18.88 -16.36
C SER A 118 -8.44 -19.88 -17.16
N THR A 119 -7.24 -19.48 -17.59
CA THR A 119 -6.34 -20.32 -18.39
C THR A 119 -5.91 -21.58 -17.64
N VAL A 120 -5.62 -21.46 -16.33
CA VAL A 120 -5.27 -22.60 -15.47
C VAL A 120 -6.46 -23.54 -15.29
N MET A 121 -7.69 -23.02 -15.18
CA MET A 121 -8.89 -23.86 -15.10
C MET A 121 -9.15 -24.62 -16.39
N GLU A 122 -9.01 -23.98 -17.54
CA GLU A 122 -9.15 -24.59 -18.86
C GLU A 122 -8.09 -25.68 -19.11
N ALA A 123 -6.82 -25.39 -18.78
CA ALA A 123 -5.73 -26.36 -18.87
C ALA A 123 -5.98 -27.60 -18.00
N ARG A 124 -6.56 -27.41 -16.80
CA ARG A 124 -6.93 -28.51 -15.91
C ARG A 124 -8.08 -29.35 -16.44
N ALA A 125 -9.05 -28.74 -17.12
CA ALA A 125 -10.13 -29.45 -17.79
C ALA A 125 -9.60 -30.29 -18.95
N LEU A 126 -8.76 -29.71 -19.80
CA LEU A 126 -8.06 -30.41 -20.89
C LEU A 126 -7.23 -31.59 -20.38
N MET A 127 -6.49 -31.41 -19.28
CA MET A 127 -5.67 -32.48 -18.72
C MET A 127 -6.52 -33.65 -18.19
N LYS A 128 -7.71 -33.38 -17.62
CA LYS A 128 -8.67 -34.43 -17.23
C LYS A 128 -9.22 -35.17 -18.44
N GLU A 129 -9.52 -34.46 -19.52
CA GLU A 129 -10.01 -35.06 -20.76
C GLU A 129 -8.94 -35.94 -21.41
N ILE A 130 -7.70 -35.46 -21.52
CA ILE A 130 -6.55 -36.26 -22.00
C ILE A 130 -6.37 -37.52 -21.15
N HIS A 131 -6.46 -37.41 -19.83
CA HIS A 131 -6.31 -38.56 -18.93
C HIS A 131 -7.43 -39.59 -19.14
N LYS A 132 -8.68 -39.12 -19.30
CA LYS A 132 -9.82 -39.99 -19.60
C LYS A 132 -9.62 -40.71 -20.94
N THR A 133 -9.27 -39.99 -22.00
CA THR A 133 -9.07 -40.57 -23.33
C THR A 133 -7.90 -41.57 -23.35
N ALA A 134 -6.83 -41.28 -22.62
CA ALA A 134 -5.70 -42.20 -22.49
C ALA A 134 -6.09 -43.49 -21.75
N GLN A 135 -6.97 -43.39 -20.76
CA GLN A 135 -7.48 -44.56 -20.04
C GLN A 135 -8.42 -45.40 -20.91
N GLU A 136 -9.34 -44.75 -21.63
CA GLU A 136 -10.22 -45.43 -22.61
C GLU A 136 -9.42 -46.13 -23.71
N MET A 137 -8.35 -45.51 -24.22
CA MET A 137 -7.43 -46.15 -25.17
C MET A 137 -6.74 -47.38 -24.59
N LYS A 138 -6.28 -47.30 -23.33
CA LYS A 138 -5.62 -48.43 -22.66
C LYS A 138 -6.59 -49.60 -22.48
N GLU A 139 -7.84 -49.32 -22.10
CA GLU A 139 -8.89 -50.32 -21.97
C GLU A 139 -9.23 -50.95 -23.33
N ALA A 140 -9.39 -50.15 -24.38
CA ALA A 140 -9.61 -50.63 -25.75
C ALA A 140 -8.46 -51.48 -26.30
N GLN A 141 -7.21 -51.10 -25.99
CA GLN A 141 -6.04 -51.89 -26.34
C GLN A 141 -6.04 -53.23 -25.60
N ALA A 142 -6.35 -53.24 -24.31
CA ALA A 142 -6.44 -54.46 -23.51
C ALA A 142 -7.53 -55.41 -24.05
N THR A 143 -8.70 -54.89 -24.42
CA THR A 143 -9.77 -55.71 -25.02
C THR A 143 -9.38 -56.27 -26.38
N THR A 144 -8.67 -55.49 -27.20
CA THR A 144 -8.21 -55.94 -28.53
C THR A 144 -7.15 -57.03 -28.40
N LEU A 145 -6.19 -56.85 -27.49
CA LEU A 145 -5.18 -57.89 -27.24
C LEU A 145 -5.81 -59.17 -26.68
N LYS A 146 -6.83 -59.05 -25.82
CA LYS A 146 -7.58 -60.20 -25.30
C LYS A 146 -8.33 -60.94 -26.41
N SER A 147 -9.02 -60.23 -27.30
CA SER A 147 -9.73 -60.87 -28.42
C SER A 147 -8.78 -61.54 -29.42
N ILE A 148 -7.61 -60.95 -29.68
CA ILE A 148 -6.55 -61.58 -30.48
C ILE A 148 -6.04 -62.86 -29.81
N ALA A 149 -5.79 -62.83 -28.49
CA ALA A 149 -5.36 -64.01 -27.75
C ALA A 149 -6.42 -65.13 -27.77
N GLU A 150 -7.70 -64.80 -27.60
CA GLU A 150 -8.81 -65.75 -27.66
C GLU A 150 -8.96 -66.38 -29.07
N THR A 151 -8.84 -65.58 -30.13
CA THR A 151 -8.89 -66.09 -31.52
C THR A 151 -7.70 -66.98 -31.85
N LEU A 152 -6.48 -66.61 -31.44
CA LEU A 152 -5.30 -67.46 -31.58
C LEU A 152 -5.43 -68.78 -30.81
N GLN A 153 -5.99 -68.75 -29.59
CA GLN A 153 -6.23 -69.96 -28.81
C GLN A 153 -7.28 -70.87 -29.46
N ALA A 154 -8.32 -70.29 -30.07
CA ALA A 154 -9.32 -71.05 -30.83
C ALA A 154 -8.71 -71.73 -32.06
N ILE A 155 -7.86 -71.02 -32.80
CA ILE A 155 -7.13 -71.57 -33.96
C ILE A 155 -6.21 -72.71 -33.52
N GLY A 156 -5.44 -72.54 -32.43
CA GLY A 156 -4.57 -73.59 -31.90
C GLY A 156 -5.31 -74.85 -31.45
N LYS A 157 -6.55 -74.71 -30.95
CA LYS A 157 -7.42 -75.84 -30.58
C LYS A 157 -8.01 -76.55 -31.81
N THR A 158 -8.35 -75.83 -32.89
CA THR A 158 -8.86 -76.44 -34.13
C THR A 158 -7.82 -77.33 -34.82
N THR A 159 -6.52 -77.02 -34.71
CA THR A 159 -5.45 -77.82 -35.32
C THR A 159 -5.27 -79.18 -34.65
N THR A 160 -5.54 -79.30 -33.34
CA THR A 160 -5.46 -80.58 -32.61
C THR A 160 -6.54 -81.56 -33.06
N TYR A 161 -7.76 -81.09 -33.37
CA TYR A 161 -8.83 -81.99 -33.84
C TYR A 161 -8.60 -82.51 -35.26
N ALA A 162 -7.99 -81.74 -36.15
CA ALA A 162 -7.65 -82.21 -37.51
C ALA A 162 -6.54 -83.26 -37.54
N SER A 163 -5.58 -83.17 -36.60
CA SER A 163 -4.48 -84.13 -36.46
C SER A 163 -4.91 -85.51 -35.93
N VAL A 164 -5.99 -85.58 -35.15
CA VAL A 164 -6.48 -86.85 -34.57
C VAL A 164 -7.35 -87.63 -35.56
N THR A 165 -8.05 -86.96 -36.48
CA THR A 165 -8.81 -87.65 -37.53
C THR A 165 -7.94 -88.19 -38.68
N ALA A 166 -6.76 -87.61 -38.93
CA ALA A 166 -5.86 -88.10 -39.98
C ALA A 166 -5.08 -89.38 -39.58
N THR A 167 -4.88 -89.62 -38.29
CA THR A 167 -4.18 -90.81 -37.79
C THR A 167 -5.11 -91.99 -37.47
N HIS A 168 -6.42 -91.77 -37.37
CA HIS A 168 -7.40 -92.83 -37.06
C HIS A 168 -7.99 -93.55 -38.30
N TRP A 169 -7.51 -93.24 -39.52
CA TRP A 169 -7.93 -93.88 -40.77
C TRP A 169 -6.83 -94.71 -41.46
N GLN A 170 -5.71 -94.96 -40.79
CA GLN A 170 -4.66 -95.87 -41.24
C GLN A 170 -4.47 -97.00 -40.23
N HIS A 171 -5.42 -97.94 -40.17
CA HIS A 171 -5.20 -99.32 -39.72
C HIS A 171 -6.22 -100.23 -40.38
#